data_AF-A0A1B2J1Q1-F1
#
_entry.id   AF-A0A1B2J1Q1-F1
#
_cell.length_a   1.000
_cell.length_b   1.000
_cell.length_c   1.000
_cell.angle_alpha   90.00
_cell.angle_beta   90.00
_cell.angle_gamma   90.00
#
_symmetry.space_group_name_H-M   'P 1'
#
loop_
_entity.id
_entity.type
_entity.pdbx_description
1 polymer ?
#
loop_
_entity_poly.entity_id
_entity_poly.type
_entity_poly.pdbx_seq_one_letter_code
_entity_poly.pdbx_strand_id
1 'polypeptide(L)'
;MNRNKIIDFSDYDRAEQAIISQLQAWQRCVDQVEIAVRDTQQFTLAIQVNNQIRSEIQILYQQNQRVNGLLPAANRRLQRRFLVVLMTLVNQLRSVPSHAEVYTDLVAFKDRVMDGRIYIKTGHRG
;
A
#
# COMPACT_ATOMS: atom_id res chain seq x y z
N MET A 1 -14.61 -7.59 -0.46
CA MET A 1 -13.61 -7.19 -1.47
C MET A 1 -12.57 -8.29 -1.55
N ASN A 2 -12.40 -8.93 -2.70
CA ASN A 2 -11.45 -10.03 -2.85
C ASN A 2 -10.78 -9.94 -4.22
N ARG A 3 -9.54 -9.45 -4.29
CA ARG A 3 -8.59 -9.65 -5.39
C ARG A 3 -7.15 -9.50 -4.87
N ASN A 4 -6.73 -10.42 -3.99
CA ASN A 4 -5.31 -10.74 -3.78
C ASN A 4 -4.75 -11.41 -5.06
N LYS A 5 -4.71 -10.64 -6.15
CA LYS A 5 -4.08 -11.07 -7.39
C LYS A 5 -2.63 -10.64 -7.31
N ILE A 6 -1.73 -11.61 -7.41
CA ILE A 6 -0.32 -11.39 -7.68
C ILE A 6 -0.23 -10.38 -8.83
N ILE A 7 0.57 -9.33 -8.65
CA ILE A 7 0.75 -8.33 -9.71
C ILE A 7 1.65 -8.98 -10.75
N ASP A 8 1.13 -9.11 -11.97
CA ASP A 8 1.91 -9.60 -13.09
C ASP A 8 2.79 -8.47 -13.63
N PHE A 9 4.10 -8.62 -13.46
CA PHE A 9 5.11 -7.67 -13.92
C PHE A 9 5.61 -7.93 -15.35
N SER A 10 5.00 -8.86 -16.11
CA SER A 10 5.37 -9.09 -17.52
C SER A 10 5.04 -7.90 -18.42
N ASP A 11 3.97 -7.17 -18.12
CA ASP A 11 3.53 -5.94 -18.77
C ASP A 11 3.75 -4.76 -17.82
N TYR A 12 4.59 -3.80 -18.23
CA TYR A 12 4.97 -2.67 -17.39
C TYR A 12 3.79 -1.77 -17.06
N ASP A 13 3.04 -1.34 -18.07
CA ASP A 13 1.97 -0.34 -17.92
C ASP A 13 0.81 -0.93 -17.11
N ARG A 14 0.50 -2.21 -17.37
CA ARG A 14 -0.52 -2.93 -16.61
C ARG A 14 -0.12 -3.13 -15.15
N ALA A 15 1.13 -3.48 -14.88
CA ALA A 15 1.64 -3.62 -13.52
C ALA A 15 1.63 -2.28 -12.77
N GLU A 16 2.10 -1.21 -13.42
CA GLU A 16 2.10 0.13 -12.86
C GLU A 16 0.67 0.57 -12.51
N GLN A 17 -0.28 0.40 -13.44
CA GLN A 17 -1.67 0.74 -13.20
C GLN A 17 -2.28 -0.06 -12.05
N ALA A 18 -1.96 -1.36 -11.94
CA ALA A 18 -2.42 -2.21 -10.84
C ALA A 18 -1.89 -1.72 -9.49
N ILE A 19 -0.60 -1.37 -9.42
CA ILE A 19 0.03 -0.80 -8.21
C ILE A 19 -0.67 0.49 -7.81
N ILE A 20 -0.82 1.43 -8.75
CA ILE A 20 -1.44 2.73 -8.48
C ILE A 20 -2.89 2.57 -8.03
N SER A 21 -3.64 1.65 -8.65
CA SER A 21 -5.04 1.38 -8.28
C SER A 21 -5.15 0.81 -6.88
N GLN A 22 -4.24 -0.09 -6.47
CA GLN A 22 -4.20 -0.64 -5.12
C GLN A 22 -3.88 0.44 -4.08
N LEU A 23 -2.86 1.27 -4.36
CA LEU A 23 -2.49 2.39 -3.50
C LEU A 23 -3.67 3.36 -3.31
N GLN A 24 -4.39 3.70 -4.38
CA GLN A 24 -5.59 4.54 -4.32
C GLN A 24 -6.75 3.88 -3.56
N ALA A 25 -6.87 2.55 -3.59
CA ALA A 25 -7.88 1.83 -2.81
C ALA A 25 -7.59 1.94 -1.31
N TRP A 26 -6.34 1.77 -0.89
CA TRP A 26 -5.95 1.95 0.51
C TRP A 26 -6.14 3.39 0.97
N GLN A 27 -5.72 4.38 0.17
CA GLN A 27 -5.96 5.80 0.48
C GLN A 27 -7.45 6.07 0.74
N ARG A 28 -8.34 5.64 -0.16
CA ARG A 28 -9.79 5.83 0.01
C ARG A 28 -10.36 5.13 1.23
N CYS A 29 -9.86 3.93 1.54
CA CYS A 29 -10.27 3.20 2.74
C CYS A 29 -9.91 3.98 4.01
N VAL A 30 -8.70 4.55 4.06
CA VAL A 30 -8.26 5.39 5.17
C VAL A 30 -9.05 6.69 5.26
N ASP A 31 -9.30 7.38 4.15
CA ASP A 31 -10.09 8.62 4.14
C ASP A 31 -11.50 8.41 4.73
N GLN A 32 -12.15 7.28 4.42
CA GLN A 32 -13.47 6.94 4.97
C GLN A 32 -13.43 6.73 6.49
N VAL A 33 -12.40 6.03 6.97
CA VAL A 33 -12.21 5.79 8.41
C VAL A 33 -11.86 7.08 9.14
N GLU A 34 -11.04 7.93 8.56
CA GLU A 34 -10.63 9.20 9.16
C GLU A 34 -11.84 10.08 9.47
N ILE A 35 -12.78 10.18 8.52
CA ILE A 35 -14.06 10.88 8.69
C ILE A 35 -14.85 10.24 9.84
N ALA A 36 -15.00 8.92 9.86
CA ALA A 36 -15.72 8.22 10.92
C ALA A 36 -15.11 8.42 12.31
N VAL A 37 -13.77 8.41 12.43
CA VAL A 37 -13.06 8.67 13.69
C VAL A 37 -13.24 10.12 14.12
N ARG A 38 -13.09 11.08 13.20
CA ARG A 38 -13.24 12.51 13.50
C ARG A 38 -14.65 12.87 13.96
N ASP A 39 -15.66 12.33 13.29
CA ASP A 39 -17.06 12.72 13.51
C ASP A 39 -17.73 11.92 14.63
N THR A 40 -17.33 10.66 14.84
CA THR A 40 -18.05 9.72 15.71
C THR A 40 -17.14 8.89 16.63
N GLN A 41 -15.84 9.19 16.70
CA GLN A 41 -14.87 8.51 17.55
C GLN A 41 -14.83 6.98 17.37
N GLN A 42 -15.08 6.49 16.15
CA GLN A 42 -15.08 5.06 15.81
C GLN A 42 -13.66 4.48 15.72
N PHE A 43 -12.91 4.49 16.83
CA PHE A 43 -11.54 3.96 16.89
C PHE A 43 -11.45 2.45 16.64
N THR A 44 -12.50 1.69 16.98
CA THR A 44 -12.57 0.25 16.67
C THR A 44 -12.49 -0.01 15.16
N LEU A 45 -13.18 0.80 14.35
CA LEU A 45 -13.14 0.71 12.89
C LEU A 45 -11.73 1.03 12.37
N ALA A 46 -11.08 2.04 12.95
CA ALA A 46 -9.70 2.39 12.60
C ALA A 46 -8.71 1.26 12.89
N ILE A 47 -8.82 0.59 14.04
CA ILE A 47 -8.00 -0.58 14.36
C ILE A 47 -8.24 -1.71 13.37
N GLN A 48 -9.50 -1.99 13.02
CA GLN A 48 -9.83 -3.03 12.04
C GLN A 48 -9.21 -2.73 10.68
N VAL A 49 -9.33 -1.50 10.19
CA VAL A 49 -8.76 -1.10 8.90
C VAL A 49 -7.23 -1.09 8.91
N ASN A 50 -6.60 -0.63 9.99
CA ASN A 50 -5.15 -0.74 10.17
C ASN A 50 -4.70 -2.20 10.00
N ASN A 51 -5.33 -3.11 10.73
CA ASN A 51 -4.96 -4.53 10.72
C ASN A 51 -5.23 -5.18 9.36
N GLN A 52 -6.33 -4.82 8.70
CA GLN A 52 -6.66 -5.29 7.37
C GLN A 52 -5.62 -4.84 6.34
N ILE A 53 -5.37 -3.54 6.22
CA ILE A 53 -4.42 -2.99 5.25
C ILE A 53 -3.02 -3.55 5.51
N ARG A 54 -2.61 -3.63 6.78
CA ARG A 54 -1.34 -4.21 7.17
C ARG A 54 -1.19 -5.66 6.68
N SER A 55 -2.23 -6.48 6.85
CA SER A 55 -2.26 -7.86 6.37
C SER A 55 -2.18 -7.94 4.83
N GLU A 56 -2.95 -7.10 4.12
CA GLU A 56 -2.92 -7.03 2.66
C GLU A 56 -1.53 -6.66 2.12
N ILE A 57 -0.84 -5.70 2.75
CA ILE A 57 0.52 -5.30 2.38
C ILE A 57 1.49 -6.46 2.57
N GLN A 58 1.41 -7.20 3.67
CA GLN A 58 2.28 -8.35 3.92
C GLN A 58 2.05 -9.45 2.88
N ILE A 59 0.79 -9.75 2.55
CA ILE A 59 0.45 -10.74 1.54
C ILE A 59 1.03 -10.33 0.18
N LEU A 60 0.81 -9.08 -0.24
CA LEU A 60 1.36 -8.56 -1.49
C LEU A 60 2.89 -8.56 -1.50
N TYR A 61 3.53 -8.21 -0.38
CA TYR A 61 4.98 -8.25 -0.28
C TYR A 61 5.50 -9.68 -0.47
N GLN A 62 4.95 -10.65 0.26
CA GLN A 62 5.34 -12.07 0.15
C GLN A 62 5.13 -12.62 -1.25
N GLN A 63 3.99 -12.32 -1.87
CA GLN A 63 3.66 -12.77 -3.22
C GLN A 63 4.60 -12.22 -4.29
N ASN A 64 5.14 -11.02 -4.10
CA ASN A 64 5.95 -10.32 -5.10
C ASN A 64 7.45 -10.24 -4.72
N GLN A 65 7.87 -10.83 -3.60
CA GLN A 65 9.25 -10.73 -3.10
C GLN A 65 10.26 -11.39 -4.04
N ARG A 66 9.85 -12.43 -4.78
CA ARG A 66 10.68 -13.09 -5.78
C ARG A 66 10.69 -12.26 -7.06
N VAL A 67 11.78 -11.50 -7.25
CA VAL A 67 12.00 -10.76 -8.50
C VAL A 67 12.35 -11.74 -9.61
N ASN A 68 11.52 -11.83 -10.64
CA ASN A 68 11.78 -12.71 -11.77
C ASN A 68 12.93 -12.15 -12.62
N GLY A 69 14.05 -12.87 -12.67
CA GLY A 69 15.25 -12.49 -13.41
C GLY A 69 15.04 -12.38 -14.92
N LEU A 70 14.04 -13.08 -15.46
CA LEU A 70 13.73 -13.09 -16.90
C LEU A 70 12.95 -11.86 -17.37
N LEU A 71 12.41 -11.05 -16.45
CA LEU A 71 11.69 -9.83 -16.81
C LEU A 71 12.63 -8.77 -17.39
N PRO A 72 12.16 -7.88 -18.28
CA PRO A 72 12.92 -6.72 -18.72
C PRO A 72 13.42 -5.87 -17.55
N ALA A 73 14.52 -5.15 -17.75
CA ALA A 73 15.15 -4.36 -16.68
C ALA A 73 14.20 -3.32 -16.07
N ALA A 74 13.38 -2.65 -16.89
CA ALA A 74 12.38 -1.68 -16.44
C ALA A 74 11.33 -2.32 -15.51
N ASN A 75 10.82 -3.50 -15.87
CA ASN A 75 9.82 -4.23 -15.10
C ASN A 75 10.39 -4.71 -13.75
N ARG A 76 11.62 -5.21 -13.74
CA ARG A 76 12.33 -5.56 -12.48
C ARG A 76 12.52 -4.32 -11.59
N ARG A 77 12.85 -3.16 -12.17
CA ARG A 77 12.94 -1.89 -11.43
C ARG A 77 11.58 -1.50 -10.84
N LEU A 78 10.49 -1.63 -11.59
CA LEU A 78 9.14 -1.38 -11.11
C LEU A 78 8.79 -2.30 -9.93
N GLN A 79 9.05 -3.61 -10.06
CA GLN A 79 8.81 -4.58 -8.98
C GLN A 79 9.60 -4.22 -7.71
N ARG A 80 10.88 -3.87 -7.83
CA ARG A 80 11.71 -3.45 -6.69
C ARG A 80 11.17 -2.18 -6.03
N ARG A 81 10.79 -1.17 -6.83
CA ARG A 81 10.19 0.06 -6.30
C ARG A 81 8.90 -0.23 -5.56
N PHE A 82 8.06 -1.11 -6.10
CA PHE A 82 6.83 -1.54 -5.43
C PHE A 82 7.11 -2.21 -4.08
N LEU A 83 8.09 -3.12 -4.00
CA LEU A 83 8.49 -3.74 -2.73
C LEU A 83 8.97 -2.72 -1.69
N VAL A 84 9.74 -1.69 -2.12
CA VAL A 84 10.16 -0.59 -1.24
C VAL A 84 8.97 0.22 -0.73
N VAL A 85 7.98 0.49 -1.58
CA VAL A 85 6.74 1.15 -1.18
C VAL A 85 5.99 0.31 -0.14
N LEU A 86 5.79 -0.98 -0.39
CA LEU A 86 5.10 -1.88 0.55
C LEU A 86 5.79 -1.91 1.92
N MET A 87 7.12 -2.01 1.97
CA MET A 87 7.87 -1.95 3.23
C MET A 87 7.72 -0.60 3.94
N THR A 88 7.76 0.50 3.20
CA THR A 88 7.60 1.84 3.78
C THR A 88 6.22 2.00 4.41
N LEU A 89 5.19 1.51 3.71
CA LEU A 89 3.81 1.57 4.13
C LEU A 89 3.53 0.69 5.35
N VAL A 90 3.99 -0.57 5.36
CA VAL A 90 3.75 -1.48 6.51
C VAL A 90 4.37 -0.96 7.80
N ASN A 91 5.50 -0.24 7.70
CA ASN A 91 6.18 0.35 8.85
C ASN A 91 5.42 1.54 9.47
N GLN A 92 4.43 2.11 8.78
CA GLN A 92 3.54 3.12 9.39
C GLN A 92 2.41 2.48 10.20
N LEU A 93 2.12 1.19 9.98
CA LEU A 93 1.00 0.50 10.59
C LEU A 93 1.49 -0.43 11.70
N ARG A 94 1.16 -0.09 12.94
CA ARG A 94 1.50 -0.93 14.09
C ARG A 94 0.77 -2.27 14.05
N SER A 95 1.40 -3.32 14.57
CA SER A 95 0.79 -4.65 14.68
C SER A 95 -0.29 -4.72 15.77
N VAL A 96 -0.19 -3.88 16.80
CA VAL A 96 -1.17 -3.75 17.88
C VAL A 96 -1.40 -2.25 18.14
N PRO A 97 -2.25 -1.59 17.33
CA PRO A 97 -2.51 -0.17 17.48
C PRO A 97 -3.42 0.10 18.68
N SER A 98 -3.11 1.14 19.46
CA SER A 98 -4.01 1.66 20.51
C SER A 98 -4.98 2.71 19.93
N HIS A 99 -6.07 3.03 20.64
CA HIS A 99 -7.01 4.08 20.20
C HIS A 99 -6.32 5.44 19.97
N ALA A 100 -5.36 5.81 20.82
CA ALA A 100 -4.68 7.10 20.73
C ALA A 100 -3.74 7.21 19.52
N GLU A 101 -3.24 6.07 19.02
CA GLU A 101 -2.17 6.05 18.01
C GLU A 101 -2.70 5.69 16.63
N VAL A 102 -3.76 4.88 16.55
CA VAL A 102 -4.28 4.38 15.27
C VAL A 102 -4.68 5.49 14.30
N TYR A 103 -5.22 6.60 14.81
CA TYR A 103 -5.58 7.74 13.97
C TYR A 103 -4.33 8.37 13.33
N THR A 104 -3.31 8.64 14.14
CA THR A 104 -2.04 9.21 13.68
C THR A 104 -1.32 8.28 12.70
N ASP A 105 -1.31 6.98 12.98
CA ASP A 105 -0.71 5.96 12.10
C ASP A 105 -1.40 5.94 10.72
N LEU A 106 -2.74 6.00 10.69
CA LEU A 106 -3.52 6.02 9.45
C LEU A 106 -3.31 7.31 8.64
N VAL A 107 -3.24 8.47 9.30
CA VAL A 107 -2.94 9.74 8.64
C VAL A 107 -1.53 9.70 8.02
N ALA A 108 -0.52 9.28 8.78
CA ALA A 108 0.85 9.14 8.28
C ALA A 108 0.94 8.12 7.14
N PHE A 109 0.21 7.00 7.23
CA PHE A 109 0.11 6.02 6.17
C PHE A 109 -0.42 6.62 4.86
N LYS A 110 -1.47 7.45 4.93
CA LYS A 110 -2.05 8.12 3.76
C LYS A 110 -1.04 9.01 3.06
N ASP A 111 -0.27 9.79 3.81
CA ASP A 111 0.78 10.64 3.24
C ASP A 111 1.84 9.79 2.52
N ARG A 112 2.26 8.69 3.14
CA ARG A 112 3.20 7.74 2.51
C ARG A 112 2.64 7.04 1.27
N VAL A 113 1.34 6.83 1.19
CA VAL A 113 0.70 6.32 -0.04
C VAL A 113 0.86 7.32 -1.19
N MET A 114 0.71 8.62 -0.92
CA MET A 114 0.91 9.65 -1.95
C MET A 114 2.37 9.69 -2.43
N ASP A 115 3.33 9.69 -1.51
CA ASP A 115 4.76 9.59 -1.82
C ASP A 115 5.08 8.34 -2.67
N GLY A 116 4.54 7.19 -2.25
CA GLY A 116 4.72 5.92 -2.96
C GLY A 116 4.21 5.95 -4.39
N ARG A 117 3.06 6.60 -4.64
CA ARG A 117 2.52 6.78 -6.00
C ARG A 117 3.44 7.63 -6.87
N ILE A 118 4.03 8.70 -6.32
CA ILE A 118 4.98 9.55 -7.04
C ILE A 118 6.25 8.74 -7.36
N TYR A 119 6.77 7.99 -6.40
CA TYR A 119 7.97 7.16 -6.58
C TYR A 119 7.80 6.06 -7.65
N ILE A 120 6.60 5.47 -7.74
CA ILE A 120 6.27 4.49 -8.78
C ILE A 120 6.24 5.14 -10.17
N LYS A 121 5.70 6.35 -10.30
CA LYS A 121 5.62 7.05 -11.59
C LYS A 121 6.96 7.64 -12.06
N THR A 122 7.79 8.11 -11.14
CA THR A 122 9.00 8.88 -11.48
C THR A 122 10.15 8.03 -12.03
N GLY A 123 10.30 6.78 -11.57
CA GLY A 123 11.37 5.90 -12.06
C GLY A 123 11.15 5.28 -13.45
N HIS A 124 10.14 5.75 -14.21
CA HIS A 124 10.02 5.51 -15.65
C HIS A 124 10.85 6.51 -16.49
N ARG A 125 11.28 7.64 -15.92
CA ARG A 125 11.97 8.74 -16.64
C ARG A 125 13.50 8.58 -16.71
N GLY A 126 14.03 7.37 -16.61
CA GLY A 126 15.47 7.10 -16.58
C GLY A 126 15.87 5.88 -17.38
#